data_AF-A0A935EKT0-F1
#
_entry.id   AF-A0A935EKT0-F1
#
_cell.length_a   1.000
_cell.length_b   1.000
_cell.length_c   1.000
_cell.angle_alpha   90.00
_cell.angle_beta   90.00
_cell.angle_gamma   90.00
#
_symmetry.space_group_name_H-M   'P 1'
#
loop_
_entity.id
_entity.type
_entity.pdbx_description
1 polymer ?
#
loop_
_entity_poly.entity_id
_entity_poly.type
_entity_poly.pdbx_seq_one_letter_code
_entity_poly.pdbx_strand_id
1 'polypeptide(L)' 'MPLNIATVFFEVKGEASGEAPIYLTGSLAATGISDAFGNSLSMKYVGGVVRFEVKTY' A
#
# COMPACT_ATOMS: atom_id res chain seq x y z
N MET A 1 4.84 14.21 11.47
CA MET A 1 5.20 12.79 11.30
C MET A 1 4.05 12.08 10.58
N PRO A 2 4.30 11.23 9.58
CA PRO A 2 3.25 10.45 8.95
C PRO A 2 2.61 9.49 9.96
N LEU A 3 1.28 9.36 9.92
CA LEU A 3 0.53 8.38 10.69
C LEU A 3 0.58 7.02 9.98
N ASN A 4 0.98 5.97 10.69
CA ASN A 4 0.83 4.60 10.20
C ASN A 4 -0.60 4.12 10.52
N ILE A 5 -1.37 3.81 9.48
CA ILE A 5 -2.77 3.36 9.59
C ILE A 5 -2.85 1.82 9.60
N ALA A 6 -1.95 1.14 8.88
CA ALA A 6 -1.89 -0.31 8.81
C ALA A 6 -0.50 -0.79 8.37
N THR A 7 -0.12 -1.99 8.84
CA THR A 7 1.08 -2.72 8.41
C THR A 7 0.66 -4.03 7.78
N VAL A 8 1.16 -4.32 6.58
CA VAL A 8 0.89 -5.56 5.84
C VAL A 8 2.20 -6.34 5.70
N PHE A 9 2.18 -7.63 6.02
CA PHE A 9 3.32 -8.53 5.87
C PHE A 9 3.14 -9.40 4.63
N PHE A 10 4.21 -9.56 3.87
CA PHE A 10 4.25 -10.40 2.67
C PHE A 10 5.32 -11.48 2.82
N GLU A 11 4.99 -12.70 2.44
CA GLU A 11 5.98 -13.76 2.22
C GLU A 11 6.43 -13.72 0.75
N VAL A 12 7.73 -13.53 0.53
CA VAL A 12 8.31 -13.54 -0.82
C VAL A 12 8.50 -15.00 -1.26
N LYS A 13 7.72 -15.43 -2.25
CA LYS A 13 7.76 -16.80 -2.79
C LYS A 13 8.73 -17.02 -3.96
N GLY A 14 9.48 -15.99 -4.33
CA GLY A 14 10.36 -16.02 -5.52
C GLY A 14 11.77 -16.54 -5.21
N GLU A 15 12.30 -17.34 -6.13
CA GLU A 15 13.72 -17.78 -6.13
C GLU A 15 14.64 -16.79 -6.88
N ALA A 16 14.10 -15.70 -7.42
CA ALA A 16 14.83 -14.67 -8.15
C ALA A 16 14.51 -13.27 -7.60
N SER A 17 15.43 -12.32 -7.75
CA SER A 17 15.19 -10.92 -7.40
C SER A 17 14.09 -10.30 -8.28
N GLY A 18 13.35 -9.33 -7.73
CA GLY A 18 12.26 -8.69 -8.49
C GLY A 18 11.58 -7.53 -7.78
N GLU A 19 10.60 -6.95 -8.48
CA GLU A 19 9.72 -5.90 -7.98
C GLU A 19 8.26 -6.36 -8.03
N ALA A 20 7.54 -6.16 -6.93
CA ALA A 20 6.10 -6.41 -6.82
C ALA A 20 5.38 -5.10 -6.43
N PRO A 21 4.69 -4.45 -7.39
CA PRO A 21 4.00 -3.20 -7.11
C PRO A 21 2.75 -3.42 -6.26
N ILE A 22 2.48 -2.47 -5.36
CA ILE A 22 1.28 -2.44 -4.50
C ILE A 22 0.35 -1.36 -5.06
N TYR A 23 -0.89 -1.75 -5.33
CA TYR A 23 -1.94 -0.87 -5.84
C TYR A 23 -3.15 -0.88 -4.92
N LEU A 24 -3.86 0.26 -4.82
CA LEU A 24 -5.23 0.27 -4.32
C LEU A 24 -6.15 -0.29 -5.40
N THR A 25 -6.89 -1.35 -5.04
CA THR A 25 -7.94 -1.89 -5.89
C THR A 25 -9.30 -1.46 -5.32
N GLY A 26 -10.19 -0.99 -6.19
CA GLY A 26 -11.45 -0.34 -5.80
C GLY A 26 -11.40 1.20 -5.93
N SER A 27 -12.58 1.80 -6.13
CA SER A 27 -12.69 3.25 -6.32
C SER A 27 -12.51 3.99 -4.99
N LEU A 28 -11.59 4.95 -4.93
CA LEU A 28 -11.48 5.91 -3.82
C LEU A 28 -12.76 6.74 -3.63
N ALA A 29 -13.60 6.88 -4.67
CA ALA A 29 -14.89 7.54 -4.55
C ALA A 29 -15.93 6.68 -3.81
N ALA A 30 -15.69 5.37 -3.67
CA ALA A 30 -16.57 4.44 -2.98
C ALA A 30 -16.15 4.13 -1.53
N THR A 31 -14.99 4.62 -1.07
CA THR A 31 -14.44 4.25 0.26
C THR A 31 -15.02 5.04 1.42
N GLY A 32 -15.74 6.15 1.17
CA GLY A 32 -16.45 6.89 2.21
C GLY A 32 -15.54 7.46 3.31
N ILE A 33 -14.36 7.99 2.94
CA ILE A 33 -13.45 8.58 3.93
C ILE A 33 -13.97 9.96 4.34
N SER A 34 -14.32 10.09 5.62
CA SER A 34 -14.78 11.34 6.21
C SER A 34 -13.99 11.69 7.48
N ASP A 35 -14.00 12.97 7.86
CA ASP A 35 -13.54 13.38 9.18
C ASP A 35 -14.51 12.92 10.29
N ALA A 36 -14.18 13.27 11.53
CA ALA A 36 -15.01 12.93 12.70
C ALA A 36 -16.40 13.59 12.71
N PHE A 37 -16.64 14.59 11.85
CA PHE A 37 -17.89 15.32 11.71
C PHE A 37 -18.71 14.85 10.49
N GLY A 38 -18.20 13.87 9.73
CA GLY A 38 -18.86 13.34 8.54
C GLY A 38 -18.59 14.12 7.27
N ASN A 39 -17.65 15.07 7.27
CA ASN A 39 -17.26 15.77 6.05
C ASN A 39 -16.39 14.88 5.17
N SER A 40 -16.69 14.81 3.88
CA SER A 40 -15.91 14.02 2.92
C SER A 40 -14.49 14.59 2.75
N LEU A 41 -13.49 13.71 2.77
CA LEU A 41 -12.09 14.07 2.59
C LEU A 41 -11.59 13.63 1.21
N SER A 42 -10.97 14.57 0.49
CA SER A 42 -10.25 14.26 -0.75
C SER A 42 -8.87 13.70 -0.42
N MET A 43 -8.59 12.48 -0.85
CA MET A 43 -7.32 11.81 -0.60
C MET A 43 -6.58 11.49 -1.88
N LYS A 44 -5.26 11.66 -1.85
CA LYS A 44 -4.35 11.18 -2.90
C LYS A 44 -3.76 9.84 -2.48
N TYR A 45 -3.98 8.83 -3.30
CA TYR A 45 -3.23 7.59 -3.17
C TYR A 45 -1.82 7.75 -3.76
N VAL A 46 -0.82 7.25 -3.02
CA VAL A 46 0.55 7.09 -3.50
C VAL A 46 0.88 5.61 -3.45
N GLY A 47 1.17 5.03 -4.62
CA GLY A 47 1.52 3.62 -4.77
C GLY A 47 2.80 3.23 -4.04
N GLY A 48 2.90 1.94 -3.71
CA GLY A 48 4.09 1.34 -3.11
C GLY A 48 4.71 0.28 -4.02
N VAL A 49 5.94 -0.13 -3.73
CA VAL A 49 6.59 -1.27 -4.38
C VAL A 49 7.37 -2.07 -3.35
N VAL A 50 7.22 -3.39 -3.37
CA VAL A 50 8.10 -4.31 -2.65
C VAL A 50 9.22 -4.70 -3.60
N ARG A 51 10.46 -4.44 -3.19
CA ARG A 51 11.65 -4.91 -3.91
C ARG A 51 12.31 -6.00 -3.09
N PHE A 52 12.63 -7.11 -3.73
CA PHE A 52 13.30 -8.23 -3.09
C PHE A 52 14.50 -8.66 -3.91
N GLU A 53 15.58 -9.02 -3.20
CA GLU A 53 16.84 -9.44 -3.78
C GLU A 53 17.24 -10.79 -3.19
N VAL A 54 17.56 -11.75 -4.06
CA VAL A 54 18.15 -13.02 -3.65
C VAL A 54 19.67 -12.84 -3.54
N LYS A 55 20.22 -13.12 -2.36
CA LYS A 55 21.66 -13.12 -2.12
C LYS A 55 22.18 -14.55 -2.10
N THR A 56 23.04 -14.89 -3.05
CA THR A 56 23.90 -16.08 -3.00
C THR A 56 25.12 -15.79 -2.14
N TYR A 57 25.37 -16.65 -1.15
CA TYR A 57 26.52 -16.64 -0.27
C TYR A 57 27.58 -17.63 -0.72
#